data_AF-A0A564G3U9-F1
#
_entry.id   AF-A0A564G3U9-F1
#
_cell.length_a   1.000
_cell.length_b   1.000
_cell.length_c   1.000
_cell.angle_alpha   90.00
_cell.angle_beta   90.00
_cell.angle_gamma   90.00
#
_symmetry.space_group_name_H-M   'P 1'
#
loop_
_entity.id
_entity.type
_entity.pdbx_description
1 polymer ?
#
loop_
_entity_poly.entity_id
_entity_poly.type
_entity_poly.pdbx_seq_one_letter_code
_entity_poly.pdbx_strand_id
1 'polypeptide(L)'
;MRSAFVRSMGGWPCRVLTAAVLLFPGCLAAQAQMRGPAGSGSGSPYGGGGYGGGGYRGGPMIGLPGMIGVIPRMIPPPRQRVEEVEDEEPLPRRPARQPDYEDEPPPYRPRPRPRPQAPPPVHRAEPVPTPRPRQAAPAREPPPKVVQRPERSKPIAAPAAKPQPSKPALAKAPPPQRRQPPALAPVPAAGSPGPAEPGEVPGEVLFALKADAPAGSLPEILRRERLGLVSTDTFTLVPMTLHRARFKDRRSVTAVVAALARDPRVASAQANHVYGLVGQAVPALAGAQYVVGKLRLKEAHASVTGKDVTVAVIDSEPDGTHPALRDALSERHDALDGSKPMPHPHGTAIAGIVGARAQLASAAPEARLLAVRAFSGETRAGAQGTTLHVLRGLDWSERKGARVVNMSFAGPWDAALSEFLAAGTGRGIVYVAAGGNAGPASPPLFPAADPNVIAVTATDAEDRLFPAANRGSHLCVAAPGVDILVTAPNGGYGLLSGTSMAAAQVSGVVALMLQAKPGLKPAEVRAALTRSARDLGPPGPDREFGAGFADAEGAVRALTAPVAETQQTLPAPGMSATPVSAAAPAQP
;
A
#
# COMPACT_ATOMS: atom_id res chain seq x y z
N MET A 1 21.22 59.28 -33.54
CA MET A 1 22.60 59.64 -33.13
C MET A 1 23.19 58.50 -32.29
N ARG A 2 24.54 58.41 -32.21
CA ARG A 2 25.45 57.60 -31.31
C ARG A 2 24.79 56.66 -30.27
N SER A 3 25.13 55.37 -30.07
CA SER A 3 26.33 54.51 -30.30
C SER A 3 27.43 54.52 -29.19
N ALA A 4 27.94 53.31 -28.86
CA ALA A 4 29.01 52.93 -27.88
C ALA A 4 28.70 53.17 -26.38
N PHE A 5 29.33 52.54 -25.35
CA PHE A 5 30.39 51.51 -25.18
C PHE A 5 29.89 50.39 -24.21
N VAL A 6 30.40 49.15 -24.05
CA VAL A 6 31.57 48.35 -24.53
C VAL A 6 32.80 48.22 -23.60
N ARG A 7 33.04 46.97 -23.10
CA ARG A 7 34.26 46.31 -22.53
C ARG A 7 34.84 46.68 -21.14
N SER A 8 34.85 45.68 -20.24
CA SER A 8 36.05 44.97 -19.70
C SER A 8 35.61 43.57 -19.19
N MET A 9 36.35 42.46 -19.11
CA MET A 9 37.77 42.04 -19.27
C MET A 9 38.68 42.05 -18.01
N GLY A 10 39.45 40.95 -17.83
CA GLY A 10 40.40 40.67 -16.72
C GLY A 10 39.78 39.90 -15.54
N GLY A 11 40.28 38.74 -15.08
CA GLY A 11 41.43 37.94 -15.52
C GLY A 11 41.40 36.47 -15.05
N TRP A 12 42.40 35.70 -15.50
CA TRP A 12 42.58 34.23 -15.34
C TRP A 12 43.45 33.90 -14.08
N PRO A 13 43.70 32.63 -13.66
CA PRO A 13 43.97 31.46 -14.53
C PRO A 13 43.41 30.08 -14.11
N CYS A 14 43.54 29.15 -15.06
CA CYS A 14 43.34 27.71 -14.89
C CYS A 14 44.36 27.07 -13.91
N ARG A 15 43.98 25.93 -13.33
CA ARG A 15 44.93 24.83 -13.07
C ARG A 15 44.42 23.55 -13.71
N VAL A 16 45.15 23.10 -14.74
CA VAL A 16 45.02 21.75 -15.31
C VAL A 16 45.70 20.77 -14.36
N LEU A 17 45.12 19.60 -14.15
CA LEU A 17 45.83 18.47 -13.52
C LEU A 17 45.44 17.16 -14.22
N THR A 18 46.30 16.75 -15.14
CA THR A 18 46.16 15.51 -15.92
C THR A 18 46.80 14.35 -15.17
N ALA A 19 46.05 13.28 -14.92
CA ALA A 19 46.56 11.97 -14.54
C ALA A 19 45.72 10.92 -15.31
N ALA A 20 46.17 10.47 -16.48
CA ALA A 20 47.23 9.48 -16.71
C ALA A 20 46.68 8.04 -16.61
N VAL A 21 46.20 7.53 -17.75
CA VAL A 21 45.96 6.10 -17.96
C VAL A 21 47.30 5.38 -17.97
N LEU A 22 47.46 4.36 -17.12
CA LEU A 22 48.60 3.44 -17.16
C LEU A 22 48.14 2.05 -17.58
N LEU A 23 48.38 1.74 -18.86
CA LEU A 23 48.47 0.37 -19.35
C LEU A 23 49.92 -0.09 -19.19
N PHE A 24 50.15 -1.23 -18.55
CA PHE A 24 51.37 -2.02 -18.70
C PHE A 24 51.02 -3.51 -18.82
N PRO A 25 51.80 -4.33 -19.56
CA PRO A 25 51.28 -5.59 -20.10
C PRO A 25 51.96 -6.86 -19.56
N GLY A 26 51.22 -7.97 -19.67
CA GLY A 26 51.76 -9.22 -20.22
C GLY A 26 52.21 -10.34 -19.28
N CYS A 27 52.02 -11.56 -19.77
CA CYS A 27 52.57 -12.85 -19.30
C CYS A 27 52.02 -13.40 -17.96
N LEU A 28 51.79 -14.71 -17.79
CA LEU A 28 51.87 -15.82 -18.75
C LEU A 28 50.77 -16.89 -18.46
N ALA A 29 50.61 -17.84 -19.38
CA ALA A 29 49.53 -18.82 -19.40
C ALA A 29 49.72 -20.02 -18.44
N ALA A 30 48.61 -20.68 -18.13
CA ALA A 30 48.55 -22.12 -17.86
C ALA A 30 47.30 -22.71 -18.53
N GLN A 31 47.49 -23.71 -19.41
CA GLN A 31 46.39 -24.44 -20.05
C GLN A 31 46.10 -25.75 -19.29
N ALA A 32 44.84 -26.17 -19.28
CA ALA A 32 44.46 -27.55 -18.96
C ALA A 32 43.24 -27.99 -19.78
N GLN A 33 43.46 -28.44 -21.01
CA GLN A 33 42.46 -29.22 -21.74
C GLN A 33 42.57 -30.68 -21.32
N MET A 34 41.45 -31.33 -21.05
CA MET A 34 41.34 -32.79 -21.12
C MET A 34 40.27 -33.18 -22.12
N ARG A 35 40.56 -34.24 -22.88
CA ARG A 35 39.76 -34.70 -24.03
C ARG A 35 38.63 -35.62 -23.57
N GLY A 36 37.52 -35.64 -24.32
CA GLY A 36 36.62 -36.80 -24.33
C GLY A 36 37.22 -37.97 -25.14
N PRO A 37 36.43 -39.04 -25.34
CA PRO A 37 36.20 -39.49 -26.71
C PRO A 37 34.71 -39.48 -27.08
N ALA A 38 34.42 -39.66 -28.36
CA ALA A 38 33.07 -39.53 -28.93
C ALA A 38 32.36 -40.89 -29.12
N GLY A 39 31.03 -40.84 -29.26
CA GLY A 39 30.20 -41.94 -29.74
C GLY A 39 29.09 -41.40 -30.64
N SER A 40 29.06 -41.83 -31.90
CA SER A 40 28.11 -41.37 -32.92
C SER A 40 26.80 -42.16 -32.90
N GLY A 41 25.66 -41.50 -33.09
CA GLY A 41 24.37 -42.18 -33.28
C GLY A 41 23.29 -41.26 -33.85
N SER A 42 22.86 -41.50 -35.08
CA SER A 42 21.73 -40.84 -35.74
C SER A 42 20.41 -41.56 -35.44
N GLY A 43 19.34 -40.84 -35.09
CA GLY A 43 18.00 -41.46 -35.04
C GLY A 43 16.90 -40.67 -34.33
N SER A 44 16.01 -40.10 -35.13
CA SER A 44 14.55 -40.00 -34.85
C SER A 44 13.86 -40.87 -35.92
N PRO A 45 12.61 -41.37 -35.75
CA PRO A 45 11.53 -40.79 -34.93
C PRO A 45 10.65 -41.80 -34.13
N TYR A 46 9.62 -41.26 -33.47
CA TYR A 46 8.45 -41.92 -32.85
C TYR A 46 8.65 -42.82 -31.62
N GLY A 47 7.73 -42.67 -30.66
CA GLY A 47 7.60 -43.50 -29.45
C GLY A 47 7.12 -42.68 -28.25
N GLY A 48 5.87 -42.90 -27.80
CA GLY A 48 5.33 -42.24 -26.62
C GLY A 48 5.53 -43.07 -25.35
N GLY A 49 5.67 -42.41 -24.18
CA GLY A 49 5.78 -43.06 -22.88
C GLY A 49 5.97 -42.04 -21.76
N GLY A 50 5.00 -41.92 -20.86
CA GLY A 50 4.92 -40.79 -19.92
C GLY A 50 5.71 -40.96 -18.62
N TYR A 51 6.10 -39.82 -18.05
CA TYR A 51 6.05 -39.53 -16.62
C TYR A 51 5.13 -38.29 -16.48
N GLY A 52 4.28 -38.13 -15.47
CA GLY A 52 4.53 -38.36 -14.04
C GLY A 52 5.08 -37.07 -13.44
N GLY A 53 4.43 -36.37 -12.51
CA GLY A 53 3.18 -36.69 -11.80
C GLY A 53 3.00 -35.86 -10.52
N GLY A 54 3.43 -34.59 -10.52
CA GLY A 54 3.47 -33.73 -9.33
C GLY A 54 2.15 -32.98 -9.09
N GLY A 55 1.15 -33.66 -8.52
CA GLY A 55 -0.19 -33.10 -8.35
C GLY A 55 -0.37 -32.17 -7.14
N TYR A 56 -0.66 -30.89 -7.39
CA TYR A 56 -1.32 -30.04 -6.40
C TYR A 56 -2.83 -30.33 -6.38
N ARG A 57 -3.29 -31.18 -5.45
CA ARG A 57 -4.71 -31.22 -5.03
C ARG A 57 -4.91 -30.23 -3.89
N GLY A 58 -5.76 -29.22 -4.11
CA GLY A 58 -6.04 -28.15 -3.14
C GLY A 58 -7.23 -28.45 -2.22
N GLY A 59 -7.52 -27.49 -1.33
CA GLY A 59 -8.79 -27.40 -0.59
C GLY A 59 -9.71 -26.33 -1.19
N PRO A 60 -11.05 -26.42 -0.99
CA PRO A 60 -12.00 -25.51 -1.60
C PRO A 60 -12.06 -24.14 -0.89
N MET A 61 -11.78 -23.07 -1.63
CA MET A 61 -12.04 -21.70 -1.16
C MET A 61 -13.50 -21.33 -1.45
N ILE A 62 -14.35 -21.36 -0.42
CA ILE A 62 -15.70 -20.76 -0.48
C ILE A 62 -15.53 -19.24 -0.40
N GLY A 63 -15.41 -18.59 -1.56
CA GLY A 63 -15.27 -17.15 -1.65
C GLY A 63 -16.56 -16.41 -1.29
N LEU A 64 -16.57 -15.70 -0.17
CA LEU A 64 -17.58 -14.65 0.06
C LEU A 64 -17.22 -13.41 -0.79
N PRO A 65 -18.19 -12.77 -1.45
CA PRO A 65 -17.96 -11.54 -2.20
C PRO A 65 -17.68 -10.36 -1.25
N GLY A 66 -16.65 -9.56 -1.55
CA GLY A 66 -16.33 -8.32 -0.83
C GLY A 66 -14.89 -8.19 -0.30
N MET A 67 -14.07 -9.25 -0.37
CA MET A 67 -12.67 -9.18 0.07
C MET A 67 -11.80 -8.35 -0.87
N ILE A 68 -11.17 -7.28 -0.34
CA ILE A 68 -10.05 -6.61 -1.01
C ILE A 68 -8.82 -7.54 -0.91
N GLY A 69 -8.71 -8.47 -1.86
CA GLY A 69 -7.69 -9.51 -1.88
C GLY A 69 -6.27 -9.00 -2.16
N VAL A 70 -5.66 -8.35 -1.17
CA VAL A 70 -4.23 -7.99 -1.18
C VAL A 70 -3.41 -9.21 -0.77
N ILE A 71 -2.37 -9.55 -1.53
CA ILE A 71 -1.32 -10.49 -1.10
C ILE A 71 -0.07 -9.66 -0.75
N PRO A 72 0.13 -9.27 0.52
CA PRO A 72 1.22 -8.37 0.88
C PRO A 72 2.55 -9.10 1.01
N ARG A 73 3.53 -8.76 0.16
CA ARG A 73 4.95 -9.10 0.38
C ARG A 73 5.71 -7.86 0.87
N MET A 74 5.57 -7.58 2.16
CA MET A 74 6.20 -6.42 2.81
C MET A 74 7.71 -6.57 2.91
N ILE A 75 8.44 -5.49 2.63
CA ILE A 75 9.86 -5.36 2.98
C ILE A 75 9.90 -4.75 4.40
N PRO A 76 10.44 -5.43 5.42
CA PRO A 76 10.33 -4.96 6.80
C PRO A 76 11.17 -3.71 7.04
N PRO A 77 10.62 -2.64 7.65
CA PRO A 77 11.42 -1.52 8.14
C PRO A 77 12.28 -1.96 9.36
N PRO A 78 13.36 -1.23 9.68
CA PRO A 78 14.16 -1.50 10.87
C PRO A 78 13.30 -1.35 12.14
N ARG A 79 13.06 -2.47 12.83
CA ARG A 79 12.15 -2.52 13.99
C ARG A 79 12.70 -1.72 15.18
N GLN A 80 11.89 -0.80 15.70
CA GLN A 80 12.02 -0.37 17.09
C GLN A 80 11.41 -1.43 18.04
N ARG A 81 11.89 -1.47 19.28
CA ARG A 81 11.55 -2.50 20.27
C ARG A 81 10.36 -2.03 21.11
N VAL A 82 9.37 -2.91 21.27
CA VAL A 82 8.30 -2.83 22.28
C VAL A 82 8.23 -4.18 22.97
N GLU A 83 7.85 -4.20 24.24
CA GLU A 83 7.88 -5.37 25.11
C GLU A 83 6.59 -6.19 24.98
N GLU A 84 6.72 -7.53 24.98
CA GLU A 84 5.59 -8.46 25.08
C GLU A 84 5.40 -8.88 26.54
N VAL A 85 4.14 -9.15 26.92
CA VAL A 85 3.77 -9.69 28.23
C VAL A 85 3.14 -11.07 28.00
N GLU A 86 3.64 -12.08 28.67
CA GLU A 86 3.16 -13.47 28.60
C GLU A 86 2.02 -13.70 29.60
N ASP A 87 1.00 -14.49 29.22
CA ASP A 87 0.41 -15.59 30.02
C ASP A 87 -0.90 -16.12 29.40
N GLU A 88 -0.95 -17.42 29.05
CA GLU A 88 -1.94 -18.42 29.52
C GLU A 88 -1.77 -19.78 28.78
N GLU A 89 -2.16 -20.88 29.43
CA GLU A 89 -1.88 -22.27 29.00
C GLU A 89 -2.93 -22.90 28.04
N PRO A 90 -2.55 -23.93 27.24
CA PRO A 90 -3.44 -24.58 26.28
C PRO A 90 -4.29 -25.73 26.86
N LEU A 91 -5.60 -25.71 26.59
CA LEU A 91 -6.53 -26.79 26.96
C LEU A 91 -6.41 -28.06 26.08
N PRO A 92 -6.76 -29.26 26.61
CA PRO A 92 -6.50 -30.54 25.95
C PRO A 92 -7.42 -30.88 24.78
N ARG A 93 -6.88 -31.65 23.82
CA ARG A 93 -7.58 -32.05 22.57
C ARG A 93 -8.59 -33.18 22.80
N ARG A 94 -9.75 -33.09 22.16
CA ARG A 94 -10.69 -34.22 21.97
C ARG A 94 -10.37 -35.00 20.67
N PRO A 95 -10.61 -36.32 20.61
CA PRO A 95 -10.41 -37.12 19.40
C PRO A 95 -11.46 -36.82 18.33
N ALA A 96 -11.09 -36.98 17.06
CA ALA A 96 -11.98 -36.80 15.92
C ALA A 96 -12.89 -38.02 15.70
N ARG A 97 -14.14 -37.79 15.26
CA ARG A 97 -14.94 -38.80 14.58
C ARG A 97 -14.67 -38.72 13.07
N GLN A 98 -14.50 -39.86 12.43
CA GLN A 98 -14.67 -39.98 10.99
C GLN A 98 -16.18 -39.95 10.66
N PRO A 99 -16.60 -39.32 9.56
CA PRO A 99 -17.84 -39.65 8.87
C PRO A 99 -17.58 -40.79 7.89
N ASP A 100 -18.47 -41.78 7.87
CA ASP A 100 -18.43 -42.89 6.92
C ASP A 100 -18.72 -42.41 5.49
N TYR A 101 -18.10 -43.09 4.51
CA TYR A 101 -18.45 -42.94 3.09
C TYR A 101 -19.37 -44.11 2.70
N GLU A 102 -20.59 -43.81 2.28
CA GLU A 102 -21.46 -44.77 1.57
C GLU A 102 -21.33 -44.56 0.05
N ASP A 103 -21.49 -45.65 -0.70
CA ASP A 103 -21.24 -45.71 -2.15
C ASP A 103 -22.45 -45.32 -3.02
N GLU A 104 -22.14 -45.06 -4.30
CA GLU A 104 -23.02 -44.83 -5.46
C GLU A 104 -23.92 -43.56 -5.51
N PRO A 105 -23.85 -42.77 -6.61
CA PRO A 105 -24.80 -41.69 -6.88
C PRO A 105 -26.06 -42.18 -7.61
N PRO A 106 -27.27 -41.66 -7.30
CA PRO A 106 -28.51 -42.08 -7.95
C PRO A 106 -28.60 -41.61 -9.42
N PRO A 107 -29.29 -42.38 -10.30
CA PRO A 107 -29.29 -42.14 -11.74
C PRO A 107 -30.05 -40.87 -12.17
N TYR A 108 -29.49 -40.18 -13.16
CA TYR A 108 -29.97 -38.90 -13.69
C TYR A 108 -31.37 -39.00 -14.33
N ARG A 109 -32.32 -38.17 -13.88
CA ARG A 109 -33.60 -37.92 -14.56
C ARG A 109 -33.57 -36.57 -15.31
N PRO A 110 -33.84 -36.53 -16.63
CA PRO A 110 -33.88 -35.27 -17.38
C PRO A 110 -35.09 -34.41 -16.96
N ARG A 111 -34.89 -33.09 -16.86
CA ARG A 111 -35.97 -32.13 -16.59
C ARG A 111 -36.78 -31.85 -17.88
N PRO A 112 -38.11 -31.67 -17.80
CA PRO A 112 -38.92 -31.31 -18.96
C PRO A 112 -38.62 -29.89 -19.45
N ARG A 113 -38.82 -29.65 -20.76
CA ARG A 113 -38.61 -28.33 -21.39
C ARG A 113 -39.66 -27.30 -20.89
N PRO A 114 -39.29 -26.01 -20.73
CA PRO A 114 -40.25 -24.96 -20.39
C PRO A 114 -41.25 -24.71 -21.54
N ARG A 115 -42.50 -24.34 -21.18
CA ARG A 115 -43.50 -23.85 -22.13
C ARG A 115 -43.29 -22.34 -22.39
N PRO A 116 -43.73 -21.80 -23.55
CA PRO A 116 -43.75 -20.36 -23.79
C PRO A 116 -44.64 -19.63 -22.78
N GLN A 117 -44.24 -18.42 -22.37
CA GLN A 117 -45.09 -17.51 -21.58
C GLN A 117 -45.90 -16.62 -22.53
N ALA A 118 -47.16 -16.37 -22.17
CA ALA A 118 -48.03 -15.41 -22.86
C ALA A 118 -47.75 -13.97 -22.37
N PRO A 119 -47.99 -12.93 -23.19
CA PRO A 119 -47.78 -11.54 -22.79
C PRO A 119 -48.78 -11.09 -21.70
N PRO A 120 -48.39 -10.15 -20.81
CA PRO A 120 -49.26 -9.62 -19.77
C PRO A 120 -50.36 -8.69 -20.32
N PRO A 121 -51.54 -8.59 -19.67
CA PRO A 121 -52.62 -7.73 -20.11
C PRO A 121 -52.37 -6.24 -19.82
N VAL A 122 -52.85 -5.38 -20.71
CA VAL A 122 -52.84 -3.92 -20.52
C VAL A 122 -54.03 -3.51 -19.65
N HIS A 123 -53.78 -2.85 -18.51
CA HIS A 123 -54.82 -2.24 -17.70
C HIS A 123 -54.75 -0.70 -17.73
N ARG A 124 -55.93 -0.10 -17.58
CA ARG A 124 -56.25 1.31 -17.84
C ARG A 124 -55.96 2.16 -16.61
N ALA A 125 -55.52 3.40 -16.81
CA ALA A 125 -55.23 4.32 -15.70
C ALA A 125 -56.50 4.86 -15.02
N GLU A 126 -56.45 5.00 -13.70
CA GLU A 126 -57.43 5.71 -12.86
C GLU A 126 -56.72 6.80 -12.02
N PRO A 127 -57.44 7.86 -11.58
CA PRO A 127 -56.81 9.13 -11.19
C PRO A 127 -56.28 9.20 -9.75
N VAL A 128 -55.31 10.11 -9.55
CA VAL A 128 -54.64 10.38 -8.27
C VAL A 128 -55.56 11.12 -7.28
N PRO A 129 -55.69 10.67 -6.02
CA PRO A 129 -56.37 11.43 -4.97
C PRO A 129 -55.49 12.54 -4.38
N THR A 130 -56.07 13.72 -4.14
CA THR A 130 -55.39 14.88 -3.56
C THR A 130 -55.25 14.79 -2.03
N PRO A 131 -54.22 15.44 -1.43
CA PRO A 131 -53.96 15.34 0.01
C PRO A 131 -55.00 16.11 0.86
N ARG A 132 -55.32 15.58 2.04
CA ARG A 132 -56.12 16.25 3.09
C ARG A 132 -55.25 16.64 4.30
N PRO A 133 -55.59 17.72 5.04
CA PRO A 133 -54.73 18.28 6.08
C PRO A 133 -54.70 17.45 7.37
N ARG A 134 -53.59 17.55 8.12
CA ARG A 134 -53.50 17.03 9.49
C ARG A 134 -54.24 17.96 10.47
N GLN A 135 -55.01 17.37 11.37
CA GLN A 135 -55.39 17.96 12.66
C GLN A 135 -55.06 16.98 13.79
N ALA A 136 -54.98 17.45 15.03
CA ALA A 136 -54.37 16.73 16.15
C ALA A 136 -55.29 16.64 17.38
N ALA A 137 -55.15 15.54 18.13
CA ALA A 137 -55.71 15.31 19.46
C ALA A 137 -54.97 14.13 20.12
N PRO A 138 -55.11 13.89 21.44
CA PRO A 138 -54.81 14.84 22.52
C PRO A 138 -53.84 14.22 23.56
N ALA A 139 -53.36 15.01 24.53
CA ALA A 139 -52.48 14.54 25.60
C ALA A 139 -53.16 14.59 26.99
N ARG A 140 -52.91 13.57 27.84
CA ARG A 140 -53.22 13.44 29.29
C ARG A 140 -52.75 12.05 29.79
N GLU A 141 -52.37 11.77 31.04
CA GLU A 141 -51.86 12.59 32.17
C GLU A 141 -51.28 11.62 33.26
N PRO A 142 -50.13 11.89 33.93
CA PRO A 142 -49.54 10.96 34.92
C PRO A 142 -49.51 11.46 36.39
N PRO A 143 -49.91 10.64 37.37
CA PRO A 143 -49.63 10.86 38.82
C PRO A 143 -49.29 9.55 39.60
N PRO A 144 -49.09 9.55 40.95
CA PRO A 144 -48.31 10.38 41.89
C PRO A 144 -47.30 9.48 42.71
N LYS A 145 -46.59 9.79 43.83
CA LYS A 145 -45.99 10.96 44.53
C LYS A 145 -44.88 10.38 45.46
N VAL A 146 -43.61 10.82 45.42
CA VAL A 146 -42.95 11.89 46.21
C VAL A 146 -42.52 11.56 47.65
N VAL A 147 -41.21 11.72 47.92
CA VAL A 147 -40.54 12.29 49.12
C VAL A 147 -39.01 12.31 48.85
N GLN A 148 -38.21 13.37 49.11
CA GLN A 148 -38.51 14.79 49.33
C GLN A 148 -37.41 15.70 48.71
N ARG A 149 -36.87 16.72 49.41
CA ARG A 149 -35.94 17.80 48.94
C ARG A 149 -35.39 18.57 50.20
N PRO A 150 -34.54 19.64 50.17
CA PRO A 150 -33.83 20.35 49.08
C PRO A 150 -32.37 20.85 49.48
N GLU A 151 -31.63 21.87 48.98
CA GLU A 151 -31.40 22.82 47.82
C GLU A 151 -29.84 23.10 47.81
N ARG A 152 -29.11 23.89 46.97
CA ARG A 152 -29.34 24.84 45.84
C ARG A 152 -28.10 24.85 44.89
N SER A 153 -27.89 25.91 44.11
CA SER A 153 -26.72 26.27 43.27
C SER A 153 -26.18 27.68 43.67
N LYS A 154 -25.10 28.31 43.15
CA LYS A 154 -24.32 28.28 41.87
C LYS A 154 -22.86 28.81 42.11
N PRO A 155 -21.96 28.80 41.10
CA PRO A 155 -20.74 29.64 41.08
C PRO A 155 -20.79 30.82 40.06
N ILE A 156 -20.19 31.98 40.42
CA ILE A 156 -19.87 33.16 39.57
C ILE A 156 -18.54 33.77 40.10
N ALA A 157 -17.79 34.57 39.32
CA ALA A 157 -16.39 34.98 39.59
C ALA A 157 -16.11 36.51 39.63
N ALA A 158 -14.84 36.87 39.96
CA ALA A 158 -14.17 38.20 39.93
C ALA A 158 -14.49 39.19 41.09
N PRO A 159 -13.70 40.28 41.32
CA PRO A 159 -12.27 40.59 41.06
C PRO A 159 -11.48 41.00 42.37
N ALA A 160 -10.43 41.87 42.30
CA ALA A 160 -9.42 42.08 43.37
C ALA A 160 -9.10 43.55 43.80
N ALA A 161 -8.41 43.76 44.94
CA ALA A 161 -7.92 45.06 45.46
C ALA A 161 -6.68 44.97 46.43
N LYS A 162 -6.10 46.11 46.86
CA LYS A 162 -4.99 46.33 47.85
C LYS A 162 -5.29 47.64 48.68
N PRO A 163 -4.44 48.27 49.57
CA PRO A 163 -3.12 47.92 50.19
C PRO A 163 -2.88 48.29 51.72
N GLN A 164 -1.72 47.85 52.29
CA GLN A 164 -0.87 48.51 53.37
C GLN A 164 -1.36 48.68 54.85
N PRO A 165 -0.51 49.02 55.89
CA PRO A 165 0.96 48.79 56.12
C PRO A 165 1.50 48.47 57.57
N SER A 166 2.65 47.74 57.65
CA SER A 166 3.88 47.94 58.51
C SER A 166 4.07 47.67 60.05
N LYS A 167 5.17 46.92 60.36
CA LYS A 167 6.18 47.01 61.49
C LYS A 167 5.84 46.54 62.95
N PRO A 168 6.84 46.23 63.84
CA PRO A 168 8.21 45.68 63.65
C PRO A 168 8.65 44.53 64.65
N ALA A 169 9.91 44.09 64.52
CA ALA A 169 10.58 42.89 65.08
C ALA A 169 10.85 42.75 66.61
N LEU A 170 11.16 41.50 67.05
CA LEU A 170 12.25 41.17 67.99
C LEU A 170 12.72 39.69 67.86
N ALA A 171 13.87 39.31 68.43
CA ALA A 171 14.55 38.02 68.18
C ALA A 171 14.67 37.08 69.41
N LYS A 172 14.89 35.77 69.16
CA LYS A 172 15.32 34.76 70.16
C LYS A 172 16.34 33.77 69.56
N ALA A 173 17.17 33.18 70.41
CA ALA A 173 18.35 32.36 70.07
C ALA A 173 18.03 30.90 69.67
N PRO A 174 18.92 30.19 68.95
CA PRO A 174 18.71 28.81 68.52
C PRO A 174 18.91 27.76 69.64
N PRO A 175 18.13 26.67 69.66
CA PRO A 175 18.35 25.51 70.54
C PRO A 175 19.52 24.62 70.07
N PRO A 176 20.07 23.74 70.94
CA PRO A 176 21.35 23.06 70.70
C PRO A 176 21.29 21.91 69.67
N GLN A 177 22.44 21.64 69.06
CA GLN A 177 22.61 20.54 68.09
C GLN A 177 22.43 19.16 68.73
N ARG A 178 21.44 18.40 68.24
CA ARG A 178 21.27 16.99 68.58
C ARG A 178 22.30 16.16 67.80
N ARG A 179 23.22 15.49 68.51
CA ARG A 179 24.24 14.63 67.88
C ARG A 179 23.57 13.58 66.98
N GLN A 180 23.97 13.54 65.71
CA GLN A 180 23.64 12.43 64.82
C GLN A 180 24.50 11.20 65.20
N PRO A 181 23.99 9.96 65.04
CA PRO A 181 24.85 8.78 65.07
C PRO A 181 25.87 8.85 63.91
N PRO A 182 27.02 8.18 64.02
CA PRO A 182 28.01 8.16 62.93
C PRO A 182 27.37 7.60 61.66
N ALA A 183 27.50 8.34 60.57
CA ALA A 183 27.07 7.86 59.26
C ALA A 183 27.87 6.61 58.90
N LEU A 184 27.18 5.51 58.59
CA LEU A 184 27.79 4.39 57.89
C LEU A 184 28.39 4.92 56.59
N ALA A 185 29.69 4.69 56.38
CA ALA A 185 30.34 5.07 55.13
C ALA A 185 29.57 4.42 53.95
N PRO A 186 29.33 5.16 52.85
CA PRO A 186 28.58 4.62 51.73
C PRO A 186 29.28 3.38 51.20
N VAL A 187 28.61 2.23 51.28
CA VAL A 187 29.06 1.00 50.64
C VAL A 187 29.30 1.34 49.16
N PRO A 188 30.50 1.09 48.61
CA PRO A 188 30.81 1.53 47.26
C PRO A 188 29.83 0.89 46.28
N ALA A 189 29.03 1.72 45.62
CA ALA A 189 28.08 1.27 44.61
C ALA A 189 28.80 0.39 43.58
N ALA A 190 28.18 -0.73 43.21
CA ALA A 190 28.75 -1.71 42.30
C ALA A 190 29.27 -0.99 41.04
N GLY A 191 30.59 -0.97 40.90
CA GLY A 191 31.23 -0.06 39.97
C GLY A 191 30.85 -0.38 38.54
N SER A 192 30.43 0.63 37.77
CA SER A 192 30.21 0.53 36.33
C SER A 192 31.38 -0.21 35.67
N PRO A 193 31.12 -1.12 34.71
CA PRO A 193 32.17 -1.90 34.06
C PRO A 193 33.19 -0.99 33.36
N GLY A 194 34.37 -1.54 33.05
CA GLY A 194 35.38 -0.82 32.28
C GLY A 194 34.87 -0.44 30.88
N PRO A 195 35.57 0.47 30.17
CA PRO A 195 35.23 0.80 28.79
C PRO A 195 35.19 -0.47 27.94
N ALA A 196 34.22 -0.51 27.04
CA ALA A 196 34.03 -1.52 26.00
C ALA A 196 34.26 -0.86 24.64
N GLU A 197 34.72 -1.64 23.66
CA GLU A 197 35.07 -1.11 22.35
C GLU A 197 33.82 -0.74 21.53
N PRO A 198 33.94 0.18 20.53
CA PRO A 198 32.82 0.54 19.66
C PRO A 198 32.25 -0.70 18.93
N GLY A 199 31.03 -1.09 19.28
CA GLY A 199 30.40 -2.32 18.77
C GLY A 199 30.33 -3.48 19.77
N GLU A 200 30.63 -3.26 21.05
CA GLU A 200 30.43 -4.23 22.14
C GLU A 200 29.26 -3.84 23.06
N VAL A 201 28.64 -4.82 23.72
CA VAL A 201 27.69 -4.62 24.83
C VAL A 201 28.49 -4.36 26.11
N PRO A 202 28.38 -3.18 26.75
CA PRO A 202 29.25 -2.83 27.87
C PRO A 202 29.15 -3.78 29.07
N GLY A 203 30.28 -4.38 29.43
CA GLY A 203 30.39 -5.26 30.60
C GLY A 203 29.85 -6.68 30.41
N GLU A 204 29.64 -7.15 29.17
CA GLU A 204 29.20 -8.53 28.88
C GLU A 204 30.17 -9.33 28.02
N VAL A 205 30.24 -10.64 28.29
CA VAL A 205 30.94 -11.64 27.49
C VAL A 205 30.05 -12.83 27.19
N LEU A 206 30.36 -13.52 26.10
CA LEU A 206 29.80 -14.82 25.74
C LEU A 206 30.93 -15.85 25.81
N PHE A 207 30.72 -16.98 26.49
CA PHE A 207 31.70 -18.06 26.53
C PHE A 207 31.04 -19.45 26.54
N ALA A 208 31.69 -20.43 25.92
CA ALA A 208 31.27 -21.82 25.94
C ALA A 208 32.26 -22.67 26.73
N LEU A 209 31.78 -23.70 27.42
CA LEU A 209 32.63 -24.72 28.03
C LEU A 209 32.86 -25.87 27.05
N LYS A 210 33.93 -26.63 27.24
CA LYS A 210 34.17 -27.87 26.48
C LYS A 210 33.19 -28.97 26.93
N ALA A 211 32.88 -29.91 26.04
CA ALA A 211 31.92 -30.98 26.31
C ALA A 211 32.37 -31.96 27.41
N ASP A 212 33.66 -32.01 27.71
CA ASP A 212 34.30 -32.78 28.79
C ASP A 212 34.50 -31.99 30.09
N ALA A 213 34.05 -30.72 30.15
CA ALA A 213 34.23 -29.88 31.33
C ALA A 213 33.48 -30.45 32.56
N PRO A 214 34.16 -30.67 33.70
CA PRO A 214 33.54 -31.28 34.88
C PRO A 214 32.31 -30.52 35.39
N ALA A 215 31.32 -31.27 35.90
CA ALA A 215 30.16 -30.70 36.57
C ALA A 215 30.61 -29.77 37.72
N GLY A 216 30.10 -28.52 37.72
CA GLY A 216 30.55 -27.46 38.62
C GLY A 216 31.56 -26.47 38.04
N SER A 217 32.13 -26.72 36.86
CA SER A 217 33.10 -25.79 36.23
C SER A 217 32.52 -24.39 35.98
N LEU A 218 31.24 -24.28 35.61
CA LEU A 218 30.57 -23.00 35.36
C LEU A 218 30.55 -22.08 36.61
N PRO A 219 29.97 -22.46 37.76
CA PRO A 219 29.98 -21.61 38.96
C PRO A 219 31.39 -21.32 39.49
N GLU A 220 32.38 -22.21 39.30
CA GLU A 220 33.77 -21.91 39.62
C GLU A 220 34.37 -20.79 38.76
N ILE A 221 34.18 -20.88 37.44
CA ILE A 221 34.67 -19.88 36.47
C ILE A 221 33.99 -18.54 36.74
N LEU A 222 32.66 -18.53 36.93
CA LEU A 222 31.90 -17.33 37.28
C LEU A 222 32.38 -16.70 38.61
N ARG A 223 32.74 -17.53 39.61
CA ARG A 223 33.30 -17.04 40.88
C ARG A 223 34.71 -16.46 40.70
N ARG A 224 35.62 -17.18 40.04
CA ARG A 224 37.02 -16.75 39.86
C ARG A 224 37.09 -15.48 39.01
N GLU A 225 36.35 -15.45 37.89
CA GLU A 225 36.29 -14.31 36.98
C GLU A 225 35.29 -13.24 37.42
N ARG A 226 34.75 -13.28 38.64
CA ARG A 226 33.87 -12.24 39.21
C ARG A 226 32.69 -11.88 38.28
N LEU A 227 32.07 -12.89 37.69
CA LEU A 227 30.95 -12.74 36.76
C LEU A 227 29.61 -13.05 37.43
N GLY A 228 28.54 -12.43 36.94
CA GLY A 228 27.17 -12.90 37.10
C GLY A 228 26.72 -13.57 35.81
N LEU A 229 26.14 -14.77 35.90
CA LEU A 229 25.44 -15.39 34.77
C LEU A 229 24.18 -14.56 34.47
N VAL A 230 23.91 -14.33 33.18
CA VAL A 230 22.71 -13.60 32.71
C VAL A 230 21.77 -14.57 31.97
N SER A 231 22.32 -15.41 31.09
CA SER A 231 21.59 -16.54 30.50
C SER A 231 22.56 -17.68 30.13
N THR A 232 22.00 -18.87 29.96
CA THR A 232 22.67 -20.04 29.39
C THR A 232 21.78 -20.54 28.27
N ASP A 233 22.27 -20.50 27.04
CA ASP A 233 21.49 -20.68 25.83
C ASP A 233 22.10 -21.83 25.01
N THR A 234 21.31 -22.89 24.75
CA THR A 234 21.77 -24.06 23.98
C THR A 234 21.24 -24.01 22.56
N PHE A 235 22.15 -24.08 21.59
CA PHE A 235 21.85 -23.98 20.18
C PHE A 235 21.83 -25.37 19.52
N THR A 236 20.99 -25.52 18.49
CA THR A 236 20.86 -26.76 17.71
C THR A 236 21.57 -26.69 16.36
N LEU A 237 21.66 -25.51 15.76
CA LEU A 237 22.37 -25.26 14.49
C LEU A 237 23.88 -25.54 14.59
N VAL A 238 24.46 -25.18 15.73
CA VAL A 238 25.75 -25.70 16.20
C VAL A 238 25.45 -26.26 17.60
N PRO A 239 25.66 -27.57 17.87
CA PRO A 239 25.31 -28.19 19.14
C PRO A 239 26.27 -27.74 20.25
N MET A 240 25.98 -26.57 20.81
CA MET A 240 26.79 -25.93 21.84
C MET A 240 25.91 -25.15 22.83
N THR A 241 26.38 -25.07 24.07
CA THR A 241 25.79 -24.23 25.10
C THR A 241 26.68 -23.01 25.32
N LEU A 242 26.09 -21.83 25.20
CA LEU A 242 26.74 -20.54 25.34
C LEU A 242 26.26 -19.87 26.63
N HIS A 243 27.19 -19.39 27.45
CA HIS A 243 26.90 -18.66 28.67
C HIS A 243 27.11 -17.17 28.42
N ARG A 244 26.05 -16.38 28.58
CA ARG A 244 26.14 -14.91 28.62
C ARG A 244 26.34 -14.47 30.05
N ALA A 245 27.40 -13.71 30.30
CA ALA A 245 27.76 -13.28 31.65
C ALA A 245 28.19 -11.81 31.70
N ARG A 246 27.86 -11.16 32.81
CA ARG A 246 28.09 -9.73 33.07
C ARG A 246 29.08 -9.53 34.22
N PHE A 247 29.91 -8.48 34.14
CA PHE A 247 31.00 -8.27 35.11
C PHE A 247 30.48 -7.76 36.45
N LYS A 248 31.13 -8.16 37.55
CA LYS A 248 30.95 -7.60 38.91
C LYS A 248 32.15 -6.73 39.33
N ASP A 249 33.01 -6.38 38.39
CA ASP A 249 34.18 -5.50 38.58
C ASP A 249 34.41 -4.58 37.36
N ARG A 250 35.45 -3.74 37.44
CA ARG A 250 35.76 -2.69 36.46
C ARG A 250 36.75 -3.10 35.34
N ARG A 251 36.99 -4.39 35.10
CA ARG A 251 37.81 -4.82 33.94
C ARG A 251 37.13 -4.43 32.62
N SER A 252 37.94 -4.25 31.58
CA SER A 252 37.47 -4.13 30.19
C SER A 252 37.07 -5.50 29.63
N VAL A 253 36.26 -5.51 28.57
CA VAL A 253 35.77 -6.74 27.93
C VAL A 253 36.93 -7.62 27.46
N THR A 254 37.92 -7.03 26.79
CA THR A 254 39.14 -7.69 26.32
C THR A 254 39.89 -8.41 27.44
N ALA A 255 39.98 -7.81 28.64
CA ALA A 255 40.68 -8.39 29.78
C ALA A 255 39.93 -9.59 30.39
N VAL A 256 38.60 -9.58 30.37
CA VAL A 256 37.77 -10.70 30.81
C VAL A 256 37.80 -11.85 29.80
N VAL A 257 37.69 -11.53 28.50
CA VAL A 257 37.83 -12.52 27.41
C VAL A 257 39.19 -13.23 27.48
N ALA A 258 40.28 -12.47 27.63
CA ALA A 258 41.63 -13.02 27.76
C ALA A 258 41.86 -13.82 29.05
N ALA A 259 41.08 -13.60 30.10
CA ALA A 259 41.11 -14.40 31.32
C ALA A 259 40.32 -15.71 31.17
N LEU A 260 39.12 -15.65 30.57
CA LEU A 260 38.31 -16.84 30.27
C LEU A 260 39.03 -17.79 29.29
N ALA A 261 39.64 -17.25 28.23
CA ALA A 261 40.38 -18.02 27.23
C ALA A 261 41.66 -18.72 27.77
N ARG A 262 42.06 -18.45 29.03
CA ARG A 262 43.16 -19.14 29.71
C ARG A 262 42.69 -20.30 30.60
N ASP A 263 41.39 -20.48 30.83
CA ASP A 263 40.89 -21.65 31.55
C ASP A 263 40.84 -22.86 30.60
N PRO A 264 41.51 -23.98 30.90
CA PRO A 264 41.56 -25.13 30.01
C PRO A 264 40.20 -25.80 29.76
N ARG A 265 39.15 -25.44 30.52
CA ARG A 265 37.77 -25.95 30.38
C ARG A 265 36.88 -25.06 29.51
N VAL A 266 37.32 -23.84 29.19
CA VAL A 266 36.63 -22.95 28.25
C VAL A 266 36.97 -23.39 26.83
N ALA A 267 35.95 -23.53 25.99
CA ALA A 267 36.08 -23.85 24.56
C ALA A 267 36.26 -22.59 23.71
N SER A 268 35.52 -21.52 24.06
CA SER A 268 35.62 -20.21 23.44
C SER A 268 35.18 -19.12 24.42
N ALA A 269 35.74 -17.92 24.28
CA ALA A 269 35.29 -16.71 24.97
C ALA A 269 35.41 -15.51 24.01
N GLN A 270 34.43 -14.61 24.03
CA GLN A 270 34.37 -13.44 23.17
C GLN A 270 33.55 -12.32 23.80
N ALA A 271 33.64 -11.11 23.25
CA ALA A 271 32.72 -10.04 23.55
C ALA A 271 31.30 -10.37 23.05
N ASN A 272 30.29 -9.80 23.72
CA ASN A 272 28.94 -9.74 23.19
C ASN A 272 28.84 -8.55 22.22
N HIS A 273 28.76 -8.78 20.91
CA HIS A 273 28.84 -7.71 19.91
C HIS A 273 27.48 -7.13 19.51
N VAL A 274 27.44 -5.80 19.31
CA VAL A 274 26.29 -5.06 18.79
C VAL A 274 26.41 -4.90 17.28
N TYR A 275 25.65 -5.70 16.54
CA TYR A 275 25.58 -5.59 15.07
C TYR A 275 24.63 -4.45 14.65
N GLY A 276 25.19 -3.42 14.02
CA GLY A 276 24.41 -2.37 13.35
C GLY A 276 23.99 -2.79 11.94
N LEU A 277 22.81 -2.34 11.48
CA LEU A 277 22.40 -2.49 10.10
C LEU A 277 23.20 -1.52 9.20
N VAL A 278 23.98 -2.05 8.26
CA VAL A 278 24.81 -1.25 7.34
C VAL A 278 23.94 -0.68 6.21
N GLY A 279 23.27 0.43 6.51
CA GLY A 279 22.50 1.20 5.54
C GLY A 279 23.42 2.06 4.66
N GLN A 280 23.70 1.60 3.44
CA GLN A 280 24.00 2.53 2.33
C GLN A 280 22.81 3.47 2.13
N ALA A 281 23.05 4.67 1.59
CA ALA A 281 21.96 5.54 1.17
C ALA A 281 21.08 4.78 0.17
N VAL A 282 19.81 4.55 0.52
CA VAL A 282 18.89 3.71 -0.28
C VAL A 282 18.84 4.25 -1.71
N PRO A 283 19.29 3.49 -2.72
CA PRO A 283 19.21 3.91 -4.11
C PRO A 283 17.76 4.21 -4.45
N ALA A 284 17.51 5.31 -5.18
CA ALA A 284 16.16 5.74 -5.49
C ALA A 284 15.35 4.59 -6.11
N LEU A 285 14.38 4.08 -5.36
CA LEU A 285 13.57 2.91 -5.70
C LEU A 285 12.86 3.01 -7.06
N ALA A 286 12.66 4.24 -7.55
CA ALA A 286 12.33 4.58 -8.94
C ALA A 286 13.13 3.79 -9.99
N GLY A 287 14.42 3.51 -9.76
CA GLY A 287 15.26 2.71 -10.65
C GLY A 287 14.87 1.22 -10.75
N ALA A 288 14.07 0.71 -9.82
CA ALA A 288 13.55 -0.66 -9.82
C ALA A 288 12.07 -0.75 -10.25
N GLN A 289 11.38 0.37 -10.47
CA GLN A 289 9.96 0.39 -10.84
C GLN A 289 9.79 0.16 -12.35
N TYR A 290 9.61 -1.10 -12.74
CA TYR A 290 9.36 -1.51 -14.14
C TYR A 290 8.23 -0.70 -14.82
N VAL A 291 7.22 -0.31 -14.03
CA VAL A 291 6.10 0.58 -14.36
C VAL A 291 6.54 1.85 -15.13
N VAL A 292 7.63 2.50 -14.71
CA VAL A 292 8.07 3.80 -15.24
C VAL A 292 8.38 3.70 -16.73
N GLY A 293 9.04 2.61 -17.14
CA GLY A 293 9.32 2.32 -18.55
C GLY A 293 8.08 1.83 -19.31
N LYS A 294 7.30 0.91 -18.72
CA LYS A 294 6.11 0.34 -19.39
C LYS A 294 5.06 1.38 -19.75
N LEU A 295 4.74 2.30 -18.82
CA LEU A 295 3.78 3.38 -19.03
C LEU A 295 4.38 4.61 -19.75
N ARG A 296 5.70 4.62 -19.99
CA ARG A 296 6.45 5.76 -20.58
C ARG A 296 6.28 7.06 -19.78
N LEU A 297 6.34 6.93 -18.45
CA LEU A 297 6.15 8.06 -17.53
C LEU A 297 7.27 9.09 -17.68
N LYS A 298 8.52 8.66 -17.89
CA LYS A 298 9.66 9.57 -18.01
C LYS A 298 9.53 10.50 -19.22
N GLU A 299 9.01 9.97 -20.32
CA GLU A 299 8.73 10.71 -21.55
C GLU A 299 7.60 11.73 -21.30
N ALA A 300 6.48 11.30 -20.72
CA ALA A 300 5.37 12.19 -20.39
C ALA A 300 5.79 13.31 -19.40
N HIS A 301 6.55 12.96 -18.36
CA HIS A 301 7.09 13.88 -17.34
C HIS A 301 8.09 14.90 -17.87
N ALA A 302 8.58 14.77 -19.12
CA ALA A 302 9.33 15.83 -19.79
C ALA A 302 8.44 17.01 -20.23
N SER A 303 7.12 16.86 -20.20
CA SER A 303 6.15 17.91 -20.57
C SER A 303 5.05 18.14 -19.52
N VAL A 304 4.56 17.08 -18.85
CA VAL A 304 3.48 17.13 -17.85
C VAL A 304 3.72 16.15 -16.71
N THR A 305 3.49 16.63 -15.48
CA THR A 305 3.80 15.98 -14.20
C THR A 305 2.56 15.80 -13.32
N GLY A 306 1.38 16.14 -13.83
CA GLY A 306 0.11 16.21 -13.10
C GLY A 306 -0.12 17.54 -12.40
N LYS A 307 0.78 18.51 -12.62
CA LYS A 307 0.77 19.82 -11.98
C LYS A 307 -0.57 20.53 -12.13
N ASP A 308 -0.99 21.15 -11.03
CA ASP A 308 -2.25 21.88 -10.86
C ASP A 308 -3.54 21.05 -11.02
N VAL A 309 -3.45 19.76 -11.35
CA VAL A 309 -4.60 18.85 -11.33
C VAL A 309 -4.80 18.29 -9.92
N THR A 310 -6.04 18.36 -9.44
CA THR A 310 -6.47 17.79 -8.16
C THR A 310 -7.03 16.38 -8.38
N VAL A 311 -6.45 15.39 -7.70
CA VAL A 311 -6.84 13.98 -7.76
C VAL A 311 -7.30 13.52 -6.37
N ALA A 312 -8.52 13.01 -6.27
CA ALA A 312 -9.01 12.40 -5.04
C ALA A 312 -8.77 10.88 -5.04
N VAL A 313 -8.33 10.35 -3.90
CA VAL A 313 -8.18 8.92 -3.63
C VAL A 313 -9.21 8.54 -2.57
N ILE A 314 -10.27 7.83 -2.98
CA ILE A 314 -11.31 7.32 -2.08
C ILE A 314 -10.94 5.88 -1.72
N ASP A 315 -10.45 5.69 -0.49
CA ASP A 315 -9.84 4.44 -0.02
C ASP A 315 -9.90 4.36 1.54
N SER A 316 -8.96 3.64 2.12
CA SER A 316 -8.57 3.63 3.53
C SER A 316 -7.56 4.76 3.83
N GLU A 317 -7.30 5.08 5.11
CA GLU A 317 -6.40 6.18 5.49
C GLU A 317 -4.96 5.93 5.00
N PRO A 318 -4.34 6.84 4.23
CA PRO A 318 -2.92 6.75 3.90
C PRO A 318 -2.02 7.23 5.05
N ASP A 319 -0.79 6.73 5.10
CA ASP A 319 0.24 7.29 5.97
C ASP A 319 0.65 8.70 5.53
N GLY A 320 -0.05 9.71 6.05
CA GLY A 320 0.28 11.11 5.82
C GLY A 320 1.59 11.59 6.47
N THR A 321 2.28 10.74 7.24
CA THR A 321 3.63 11.01 7.74
C THR A 321 4.72 10.39 6.88
N HIS A 322 4.35 9.51 5.94
CA HIS A 322 5.27 8.83 5.03
C HIS A 322 6.13 9.87 4.26
N PRO A 323 7.47 9.77 4.25
CA PRO A 323 8.34 10.79 3.66
C PRO A 323 8.01 11.14 2.21
N ALA A 324 7.59 10.14 1.42
CA ALA A 324 7.20 10.33 0.02
C ALA A 324 5.76 10.82 -0.21
N LEU A 325 4.91 10.91 0.82
CA LEU A 325 3.50 11.33 0.69
C LEU A 325 3.20 12.68 1.35
N ARG A 326 3.91 13.03 2.43
CA ARG A 326 3.65 14.20 3.29
C ARG A 326 3.53 15.53 2.51
N ASP A 327 4.27 15.67 1.40
CA ASP A 327 4.34 16.88 0.58
C ASP A 327 3.33 16.85 -0.58
N ALA A 328 2.75 15.68 -0.90
CA ALA A 328 1.80 15.46 -2.00
C ALA A 328 0.32 15.48 -1.57
N LEU A 329 0.03 15.03 -0.34
CA LEU A 329 -1.30 15.09 0.27
C LEU A 329 -1.65 16.55 0.64
N SER A 330 -2.52 17.19 -0.15
CA SER A 330 -2.94 18.58 0.08
C SER A 330 -4.04 18.70 1.14
N GLU A 331 -5.01 17.79 1.15
CA GLU A 331 -6.08 17.74 2.17
C GLU A 331 -6.52 16.31 2.48
N ARG A 332 -7.17 16.12 3.63
CA ARG A 332 -7.74 14.84 4.06
C ARG A 332 -9.20 14.98 4.52
N HIS A 333 -9.98 13.93 4.29
CA HIS A 333 -11.35 13.80 4.78
C HIS A 333 -11.59 12.39 5.33
N ASP A 334 -12.21 12.33 6.51
CA ASP A 334 -12.75 11.10 7.09
C ASP A 334 -14.25 11.06 6.85
N ALA A 335 -14.70 10.05 6.10
CA ALA A 335 -16.10 9.83 5.78
C ALA A 335 -16.75 8.76 6.67
N LEU A 336 -15.97 8.11 7.56
CA LEU A 336 -16.46 7.10 8.50
C LEU A 336 -17.06 7.73 9.76
N ASP A 337 -18.10 7.11 10.30
CA ASP A 337 -18.67 7.51 11.58
C ASP A 337 -17.85 6.94 12.76
N GLY A 338 -17.06 7.80 13.41
CA GLY A 338 -16.66 7.60 14.82
C GLY A 338 -15.43 6.72 15.12
N SER A 339 -14.52 6.46 14.17
CA SER A 339 -13.27 5.72 14.45
C SER A 339 -12.03 6.55 14.11
N LYS A 340 -11.00 6.50 14.96
CA LYS A 340 -9.74 7.25 14.74
C LYS A 340 -9.07 6.81 13.41
N PRO A 341 -8.69 7.74 12.51
CA PRO A 341 -7.85 7.42 11.37
C PRO A 341 -6.52 6.78 11.79
N MET A 342 -6.21 5.64 11.18
CA MET A 342 -4.98 4.87 11.38
C MET A 342 -4.44 4.46 10.00
N PRO A 343 -3.17 4.75 9.68
CA PRO A 343 -2.60 4.43 8.38
C PRO A 343 -2.75 2.97 7.99
N HIS A 344 -3.29 2.74 6.78
CA HIS A 344 -3.60 1.43 6.25
C HIS A 344 -2.72 1.12 5.01
N PRO A 345 -2.24 -0.13 4.82
CA PRO A 345 -1.37 -0.47 3.70
C PRO A 345 -1.95 -0.14 2.32
N HIS A 346 -3.25 -0.37 2.11
CA HIS A 346 -3.88 -0.15 0.80
C HIS A 346 -3.92 1.34 0.42
N GLY A 347 -4.54 2.20 1.23
CA GLY A 347 -4.63 3.63 0.95
C GLY A 347 -3.26 4.31 0.86
N THR A 348 -2.29 3.86 1.68
CA THR A 348 -0.90 4.32 1.60
C THR A 348 -0.25 3.95 0.27
N ALA A 349 -0.47 2.74 -0.24
CA ALA A 349 0.04 2.28 -1.52
C ALA A 349 -0.60 3.02 -2.71
N ILE A 350 -1.92 3.18 -2.69
CA ILE A 350 -2.67 3.88 -3.75
C ILE A 350 -2.25 5.35 -3.84
N ALA A 351 -2.16 6.07 -2.72
CA ALA A 351 -1.67 7.45 -2.72
C ALA A 351 -0.25 7.59 -3.28
N GLY A 352 0.63 6.62 -2.99
CA GLY A 352 2.00 6.61 -3.52
C GLY A 352 2.09 6.35 -5.01
N ILE A 353 1.28 5.43 -5.55
CA ILE A 353 1.20 5.21 -6.99
C ILE A 353 0.79 6.49 -7.73
N VAL A 354 -0.24 7.18 -7.24
CA VAL A 354 -0.74 8.39 -7.92
C VAL A 354 0.28 9.52 -7.85
N GLY A 355 0.85 9.84 -6.68
CA GLY A 355 1.63 11.07 -6.51
C GLY A 355 2.73 11.05 -5.44
N ALA A 356 3.37 9.91 -5.15
CA ALA A 356 4.60 9.91 -4.34
C ALA A 356 5.68 10.85 -4.90
N ARG A 357 6.39 11.53 -4.01
CA ARG A 357 7.51 12.43 -4.32
C ARG A 357 8.78 11.93 -3.64
N ALA A 358 9.85 11.77 -4.42
CA ALA A 358 11.12 11.16 -4.02
C ALA A 358 11.01 9.67 -3.59
N GLN A 359 12.16 9.00 -3.61
CA GLN A 359 12.35 7.54 -3.52
C GLN A 359 11.63 6.74 -4.61
N LEU A 360 10.30 6.76 -4.69
CA LEU A 360 9.55 6.22 -5.82
C LEU A 360 9.30 7.29 -6.89
N ALA A 361 9.16 6.83 -8.13
CA ALA A 361 8.43 7.52 -9.16
C ALA A 361 6.94 7.18 -9.04
N SER A 362 6.08 8.19 -9.22
CA SER A 362 4.63 8.07 -9.24
C SER A 362 4.09 8.46 -10.62
N ALA A 363 2.83 8.17 -10.89
CA ALA A 363 2.24 8.50 -12.19
C ALA A 363 2.08 10.02 -12.42
N ALA A 364 1.79 10.79 -11.37
CA ALA A 364 1.55 12.24 -11.41
C ALA A 364 2.18 12.98 -10.20
N PRO A 365 3.52 13.13 -10.16
CA PRO A 365 4.24 13.61 -8.98
C PRO A 365 3.93 15.05 -8.55
N GLU A 366 3.46 15.94 -9.43
CA GLU A 366 3.05 17.32 -9.09
C GLU A 366 1.53 17.49 -8.89
N ALA A 367 0.74 16.41 -8.94
CA ALA A 367 -0.68 16.49 -8.63
C ALA A 367 -0.93 16.91 -7.17
N ARG A 368 -2.08 17.54 -6.94
CA ARG A 368 -2.64 17.80 -5.60
C ARG A 368 -3.47 16.59 -5.18
N LEU A 369 -3.00 15.80 -4.22
CA LEU A 369 -3.73 14.63 -3.74
C LEU A 369 -4.70 15.01 -2.61
N LEU A 370 -5.98 14.69 -2.81
CA LEU A 370 -6.98 14.67 -1.74
C LEU A 370 -7.13 13.22 -1.25
N ALA A 371 -6.89 12.96 0.03
CA ALA A 371 -7.06 11.63 0.60
C ALA A 371 -8.38 11.51 1.36
N VAL A 372 -9.22 10.55 0.95
CA VAL A 372 -10.59 10.39 1.44
C VAL A 372 -10.74 8.98 2.02
N ARG A 373 -10.82 8.92 3.35
CA ARG A 373 -11.04 7.68 4.11
C ARG A 373 -12.53 7.33 4.09
N ALA A 374 -12.92 6.47 3.15
CA ALA A 374 -14.25 5.86 3.06
C ALA A 374 -14.28 4.38 3.51
N PHE A 375 -13.10 3.78 3.73
CA PHE A 375 -12.93 2.42 4.22
C PHE A 375 -12.22 2.39 5.58
N SER A 376 -12.59 1.42 6.42
CA SER A 376 -11.98 1.17 7.72
C SER A 376 -10.50 0.77 7.62
N GLY A 377 -9.83 0.67 8.77
CA GLY A 377 -8.64 -0.18 8.87
C GLY A 377 -9.00 -1.65 8.72
N GLU A 378 -7.99 -2.53 8.75
CA GLU A 378 -8.16 -3.96 8.61
C GLU A 378 -9.11 -4.55 9.67
N THR A 379 -9.96 -5.50 9.26
CA THR A 379 -10.90 -6.19 10.15
C THR A 379 -10.94 -7.69 9.85
N ARG A 380 -11.66 -8.49 10.64
CA ARG A 380 -11.89 -9.91 10.35
C ARG A 380 -12.59 -10.16 8.99
N ALA A 381 -13.19 -9.13 8.40
CA ALA A 381 -13.86 -9.18 7.09
C ALA A 381 -13.15 -8.31 6.02
N GLY A 382 -11.87 -7.98 6.19
CA GLY A 382 -11.19 -6.99 5.34
C GLY A 382 -11.42 -5.55 5.80
N ALA A 383 -10.82 -4.57 5.12
CA ALA A 383 -11.21 -3.17 5.24
C ALA A 383 -12.62 -2.95 4.63
N GLN A 384 -13.51 -2.28 5.38
CA GLN A 384 -14.95 -2.19 5.08
C GLN A 384 -15.40 -0.74 4.85
N GLY A 385 -16.25 -0.52 3.85
CA GLY A 385 -16.84 0.77 3.50
C GLY A 385 -18.32 0.60 3.14
N THR A 386 -19.11 1.66 3.27
CA THR A 386 -20.53 1.66 2.91
C THR A 386 -20.77 2.60 1.73
N THR A 387 -21.88 2.42 1.00
CA THR A 387 -22.35 3.41 0.00
C THR A 387 -22.32 4.82 0.58
N LEU A 388 -22.84 5.03 1.79
CA LEU A 388 -22.87 6.35 2.42
C LEU A 388 -21.46 6.95 2.65
N HIS A 389 -20.47 6.16 3.02
CA HIS A 389 -19.08 6.64 3.15
C HIS A 389 -18.51 7.04 1.78
N VAL A 390 -18.76 6.24 0.74
CA VAL A 390 -18.32 6.53 -0.63
C VAL A 390 -19.02 7.79 -1.19
N LEU A 391 -20.33 7.93 -1.00
CA LEU A 391 -21.09 9.12 -1.44
C LEU A 391 -20.62 10.39 -0.74
N ARG A 392 -20.43 10.38 0.59
CA ARG A 392 -19.80 11.48 1.35
C ARG A 392 -18.43 11.84 0.78
N GLY A 393 -17.63 10.82 0.44
CA GLY A 393 -16.30 11.00 -0.15
C GLY A 393 -16.31 11.64 -1.54
N LEU A 394 -17.24 11.22 -2.41
CA LEU A 394 -17.45 11.79 -3.75
C LEU A 394 -17.90 13.25 -3.67
N ASP A 395 -18.90 13.52 -2.82
CA ASP A 395 -19.49 14.84 -2.55
C ASP A 395 -18.48 15.84 -1.95
N TRP A 396 -17.62 15.39 -1.03
CA TRP A 396 -16.52 16.22 -0.52
C TRP A 396 -15.42 16.45 -1.59
N SER A 397 -15.13 15.44 -2.42
CA SER A 397 -14.13 15.56 -3.49
C SER A 397 -14.53 16.57 -4.57
N GLU A 398 -15.81 16.62 -4.94
CA GLU A 398 -16.36 17.61 -5.88
C GLU A 398 -16.20 19.04 -5.34
N ARG A 399 -16.60 19.29 -4.08
CA ARG A 399 -16.42 20.59 -3.41
C ARG A 399 -14.96 21.03 -3.28
N LYS A 400 -14.02 20.10 -3.34
CA LYS A 400 -12.57 20.35 -3.33
C LYS A 400 -11.95 20.45 -4.72
N GLY A 401 -12.76 20.46 -5.78
CA GLY A 401 -12.31 20.65 -7.15
C GLY A 401 -11.53 19.47 -7.71
N ALA A 402 -11.79 18.24 -7.22
CA ALA A 402 -11.21 17.03 -7.79
C ALA A 402 -11.62 16.90 -9.27
N ARG A 403 -10.63 16.86 -10.18
CA ARG A 403 -10.86 16.58 -11.61
C ARG A 403 -10.74 15.09 -11.93
N VAL A 404 -10.06 14.34 -11.07
CA VAL A 404 -9.94 12.88 -11.13
C VAL A 404 -10.33 12.29 -9.78
N VAL A 405 -11.06 11.19 -9.78
CA VAL A 405 -11.36 10.42 -8.57
C VAL A 405 -10.99 8.96 -8.81
N ASN A 406 -10.01 8.48 -8.03
CA ASN A 406 -9.56 7.10 -8.00
C ASN A 406 -10.39 6.29 -6.99
N MET A 407 -10.97 5.18 -7.45
CA MET A 407 -11.78 4.24 -6.66
C MET A 407 -11.17 2.84 -6.76
N SER A 408 -10.16 2.57 -5.93
CA SER A 408 -9.41 1.30 -5.92
C SER A 408 -10.12 0.16 -5.17
N PHE A 409 -11.45 0.16 -5.18
CA PHE A 409 -12.35 -0.76 -4.49
C PHE A 409 -13.42 -1.32 -5.45
N ALA A 410 -14.10 -2.39 -5.03
CA ALA A 410 -15.13 -3.07 -5.82
C ALA A 410 -16.28 -3.59 -4.94
N GLY A 411 -17.49 -3.62 -5.47
CA GLY A 411 -18.72 -4.03 -4.78
C GLY A 411 -19.89 -4.33 -5.72
N PRO A 412 -21.11 -4.53 -5.18
CA PRO A 412 -22.32 -4.76 -5.96
C PRO A 412 -22.78 -3.49 -6.68
N TRP A 413 -23.72 -3.62 -7.63
CA TRP A 413 -24.39 -2.46 -8.22
C TRP A 413 -25.18 -1.68 -7.17
N ASP A 414 -25.10 -0.35 -7.24
CA ASP A 414 -25.80 0.59 -6.37
C ASP A 414 -26.32 1.77 -7.21
N ALA A 415 -27.62 2.04 -7.11
CA ALA A 415 -28.30 3.05 -7.89
C ALA A 415 -27.87 4.49 -7.52
N ALA A 416 -27.68 4.76 -6.22
CA ALA A 416 -27.28 6.07 -5.73
C ALA A 416 -25.81 6.37 -6.09
N LEU A 417 -24.95 5.35 -6.05
CA LEU A 417 -23.58 5.46 -6.56
C LEU A 417 -23.56 5.79 -8.05
N SER A 418 -24.35 5.08 -8.86
CA SER A 418 -24.47 5.35 -10.32
C SER A 418 -24.97 6.78 -10.60
N GLU A 419 -25.95 7.27 -9.84
CA GLU A 419 -26.48 8.64 -9.97
C GLU A 419 -25.42 9.71 -9.63
N PHE A 420 -24.67 9.54 -8.55
CA PHE A 420 -23.57 10.45 -8.18
C PHE A 420 -22.43 10.45 -9.21
N LEU A 421 -22.08 9.28 -9.75
CA LEU A 421 -21.06 9.15 -10.80
C LEU A 421 -21.50 9.85 -12.09
N ALA A 422 -22.76 9.69 -12.50
CA ALA A 422 -23.31 10.41 -13.65
C ALA A 422 -23.34 11.93 -13.42
N ALA A 423 -23.77 12.38 -12.24
CA ALA A 423 -23.83 13.81 -11.89
C ALA A 423 -22.44 14.47 -11.87
N GLY A 424 -21.43 13.82 -11.28
CA GLY A 424 -20.05 14.30 -11.27
C GLY A 424 -19.40 14.27 -12.67
N THR A 425 -19.74 13.28 -13.49
CA THR A 425 -19.27 13.20 -14.88
C THR A 425 -19.84 14.35 -15.73
N GLY A 426 -21.11 14.71 -15.52
CA GLY A 426 -21.73 15.91 -16.09
C GLY A 426 -21.06 17.22 -15.64
N ARG A 427 -20.39 17.23 -14.48
CA ARG A 427 -19.57 18.35 -13.97
C ARG A 427 -18.10 18.31 -14.42
N GLY A 428 -17.71 17.31 -15.22
CA GLY A 428 -16.36 17.20 -15.78
C GLY A 428 -15.34 16.48 -14.89
N ILE A 429 -15.79 15.72 -13.89
CA ILE A 429 -14.95 14.82 -13.08
C ILE A 429 -14.70 13.52 -13.86
N VAL A 430 -13.46 13.03 -13.88
CA VAL A 430 -13.11 11.73 -14.44
C VAL A 430 -13.03 10.68 -13.33
N TYR A 431 -13.82 9.63 -13.43
CA TYR A 431 -13.80 8.49 -12.51
C TYR A 431 -12.93 7.35 -13.06
N VAL A 432 -12.05 6.81 -12.22
CA VAL A 432 -11.18 5.67 -12.56
C VAL A 432 -11.31 4.62 -11.46
N ALA A 433 -11.49 3.35 -11.81
CA ALA A 433 -11.74 2.29 -10.83
C ALA A 433 -11.09 0.95 -11.17
N ALA A 434 -10.85 0.17 -10.12
CA ALA A 434 -10.34 -1.19 -10.18
C ALA A 434 -11.36 -2.14 -10.84
N GLY A 435 -11.00 -2.81 -11.94
CA GLY A 435 -11.88 -3.73 -12.65
C GLY A 435 -12.39 -4.93 -11.82
N GLY A 436 -11.73 -5.23 -10.69
CA GLY A 436 -12.10 -6.30 -9.77
C GLY A 436 -11.04 -7.40 -9.71
N ASN A 437 -10.95 -8.06 -8.54
CA ASN A 437 -9.97 -9.12 -8.24
C ASN A 437 -10.66 -10.46 -7.90
N ALA A 438 -11.85 -10.73 -8.44
CA ALA A 438 -12.69 -11.88 -8.09
C ALA A 438 -12.63 -13.03 -9.12
N GLY A 439 -11.69 -12.97 -10.08
CA GLY A 439 -11.43 -13.99 -11.09
C GLY A 439 -12.27 -13.85 -12.37
N PRO A 440 -11.89 -14.54 -13.45
CA PRO A 440 -12.43 -14.32 -14.80
C PRO A 440 -13.88 -14.77 -15.00
N ALA A 441 -14.42 -15.59 -14.09
CA ALA A 441 -15.83 -16.01 -14.08
C ALA A 441 -16.74 -15.13 -13.21
N SER A 442 -16.18 -14.10 -12.55
CA SER A 442 -16.94 -13.17 -11.71
C SER A 442 -17.78 -12.21 -12.56
N PRO A 443 -19.01 -11.84 -12.13
CA PRO A 443 -19.78 -10.79 -12.79
C PRO A 443 -19.07 -9.43 -12.76
N PRO A 444 -19.48 -8.46 -13.59
CA PRO A 444 -19.00 -7.07 -13.50
C PRO A 444 -19.20 -6.49 -12.10
N LEU A 445 -18.17 -5.84 -11.54
CA LEU A 445 -18.21 -5.22 -10.21
C LEU A 445 -18.20 -3.70 -10.33
N PHE A 446 -18.86 -3.03 -9.40
CA PHE A 446 -19.03 -1.58 -9.38
C PHE A 446 -18.09 -0.93 -8.35
N PRO A 447 -17.62 0.31 -8.54
CA PRO A 447 -18.05 1.28 -9.57
C PRO A 447 -17.47 1.05 -10.98
N ALA A 448 -16.50 0.14 -11.17
CA ALA A 448 -15.84 -0.04 -12.47
C ALA A 448 -16.80 -0.40 -13.63
N ALA A 449 -17.83 -1.20 -13.39
CA ALA A 449 -18.82 -1.57 -14.40
C ALA A 449 -19.83 -0.44 -14.77
N ASP A 450 -19.74 0.75 -14.15
CA ASP A 450 -20.59 1.90 -14.49
C ASP A 450 -20.11 2.60 -15.79
N PRO A 451 -21.01 2.97 -16.73
CA PRO A 451 -20.64 3.57 -18.01
C PRO A 451 -19.91 4.92 -17.89
N ASN A 452 -19.98 5.59 -16.75
CA ASN A 452 -19.26 6.84 -16.48
C ASN A 452 -17.79 6.61 -16.04
N VAL A 453 -17.40 5.37 -15.73
CA VAL A 453 -16.14 5.04 -15.05
C VAL A 453 -15.12 4.39 -15.99
N ILE A 454 -13.86 4.82 -15.91
CA ILE A 454 -12.72 4.17 -16.57
C ILE A 454 -12.33 2.95 -15.73
N ALA A 455 -12.87 1.79 -16.08
CA ALA A 455 -12.49 0.51 -15.51
C ALA A 455 -11.08 0.09 -15.98
N VAL A 456 -10.22 -0.28 -15.04
CA VAL A 456 -8.83 -0.63 -15.32
C VAL A 456 -8.51 -2.06 -14.87
N THR A 457 -7.94 -2.85 -15.78
CA THR A 457 -7.44 -4.19 -15.50
C THR A 457 -5.91 -4.19 -15.28
N ALA A 458 -5.39 -5.24 -14.64
CA ALA A 458 -4.00 -5.31 -14.18
C ALA A 458 -3.15 -6.26 -15.03
N THR A 459 -1.96 -5.82 -15.45
CA THR A 459 -0.94 -6.66 -16.08
C THR A 459 0.37 -6.69 -15.28
N ASP A 460 1.19 -7.71 -15.52
CA ASP A 460 2.56 -7.80 -14.99
C ASP A 460 3.62 -7.17 -15.92
N ALA A 461 4.89 -7.37 -15.60
CA ALA A 461 6.01 -6.82 -16.38
C ALA A 461 6.09 -7.38 -17.81
N GLU A 462 5.59 -8.60 -18.05
CA GLU A 462 5.55 -9.27 -19.34
C GLU A 462 4.25 -8.99 -20.14
N ASP A 463 3.45 -7.99 -19.72
CA ASP A 463 2.09 -7.72 -20.23
C ASP A 463 1.07 -8.86 -20.01
N ARG A 464 1.39 -9.87 -19.21
CA ARG A 464 0.45 -10.96 -18.93
C ARG A 464 -0.62 -10.45 -17.97
N LEU A 465 -1.85 -10.90 -18.20
CA LEU A 465 -3.02 -10.44 -17.47
C LEU A 465 -3.09 -11.06 -16.07
N PHE A 466 -3.41 -10.25 -15.07
CA PHE A 466 -3.51 -10.68 -13.68
C PHE A 466 -4.55 -11.83 -13.56
N PRO A 467 -4.16 -13.03 -13.07
CA PRO A 467 -5.04 -14.20 -13.10
C PRO A 467 -6.33 -14.05 -12.28
N ALA A 468 -6.31 -13.23 -11.22
CA ALA A 468 -7.46 -12.95 -10.40
C ALA A 468 -8.28 -11.73 -10.87
N ALA A 469 -7.87 -11.00 -11.92
CA ALA A 469 -8.69 -9.91 -12.44
C ALA A 469 -10.04 -10.41 -12.98
N ASN A 470 -11.09 -9.59 -12.90
CA ASN A 470 -12.36 -9.82 -13.57
C ASN A 470 -12.20 -9.74 -15.11
N ARG A 471 -13.27 -10.05 -15.85
CA ARG A 471 -13.35 -9.97 -17.33
C ARG A 471 -14.66 -9.34 -17.78
N GLY A 472 -14.66 -8.73 -18.95
CA GLY A 472 -15.88 -8.26 -19.62
C GLY A 472 -15.71 -6.95 -20.37
N SER A 473 -16.69 -6.64 -21.23
CA SER A 473 -16.71 -5.46 -22.11
C SER A 473 -16.99 -4.12 -21.40
N HIS A 474 -16.80 -4.07 -20.09
CA HIS A 474 -16.78 -2.83 -19.30
C HIS A 474 -15.35 -2.34 -19.06
N LEU A 475 -14.34 -3.22 -19.20
CA LEU A 475 -12.92 -2.87 -19.07
C LEU A 475 -12.52 -1.86 -20.14
N CYS A 476 -11.86 -0.78 -19.73
CA CYS A 476 -11.50 0.33 -20.62
C CYS A 476 -10.07 0.20 -21.14
N VAL A 477 -9.11 -0.06 -20.25
CA VAL A 477 -7.67 -0.27 -20.55
C VAL A 477 -7.02 -1.17 -19.51
N ALA A 478 -5.86 -1.74 -19.87
CA ALA A 478 -4.93 -2.41 -18.97
C ALA A 478 -3.80 -1.46 -18.52
N ALA A 479 -3.28 -1.67 -17.30
CA ALA A 479 -2.08 -1.00 -16.80
C ALA A 479 -1.32 -1.90 -15.80
N PRO A 480 -0.06 -1.59 -15.44
CA PRO A 480 0.71 -2.37 -14.48
C PRO A 480 -0.01 -2.48 -13.13
N GLY A 481 -0.25 -3.71 -12.69
CA GLY A 481 -0.93 -4.01 -11.42
C GLY A 481 -0.47 -5.29 -10.74
N VAL A 482 0.68 -5.87 -11.09
CA VAL A 482 1.25 -7.06 -10.44
C VAL A 482 2.67 -6.74 -9.98
N ASP A 483 3.01 -7.13 -8.75
CA ASP A 483 4.30 -6.89 -8.09
C ASP A 483 4.75 -5.42 -8.19
N ILE A 484 3.80 -4.51 -7.93
CA ILE A 484 4.02 -3.07 -7.95
C ILE A 484 4.71 -2.66 -6.66
N LEU A 485 5.86 -2.01 -6.79
CA LEU A 485 6.57 -1.40 -5.67
C LEU A 485 5.86 -0.12 -5.22
N VAL A 486 5.40 -0.12 -3.97
CA VAL A 486 4.53 0.90 -3.39
C VAL A 486 5.02 1.37 -2.02
N THR A 487 4.55 2.54 -1.60
CA THR A 487 4.66 3.05 -0.22
C THR A 487 3.82 2.22 0.75
N ALA A 488 4.32 2.01 1.96
CA ALA A 488 3.65 1.29 3.05
C ALA A 488 3.77 2.07 4.38
N PRO A 489 2.85 1.88 5.34
CA PRO A 489 2.84 2.63 6.59
C PRO A 489 4.15 2.58 7.39
N ASN A 490 4.41 3.65 8.14
CA ASN A 490 5.62 3.89 8.94
C ASN A 490 6.87 4.13 8.07
N GLY A 491 6.71 4.80 6.92
CA GLY A 491 7.82 5.10 6.00
C GLY A 491 8.38 3.88 5.24
N GLY A 492 7.62 2.78 5.18
CA GLY A 492 8.05 1.52 4.57
C GLY A 492 7.73 1.40 3.08
N TYR A 493 8.14 0.28 2.48
CA TYR A 493 7.84 -0.06 1.09
C TYR A 493 7.49 -1.55 0.96
N GLY A 494 6.78 -1.94 -0.08
CA GLY A 494 6.43 -3.34 -0.33
C GLY A 494 6.00 -3.60 -1.78
N LEU A 495 5.85 -4.88 -2.11
CA LEU A 495 5.29 -5.32 -3.39
C LEU A 495 3.85 -5.77 -3.17
N LEU A 496 2.90 -5.18 -3.91
CA LEU A 496 1.48 -5.56 -3.89
C LEU A 496 0.96 -5.78 -5.33
N SER A 497 -0.07 -6.62 -5.45
CA SER A 497 -0.73 -6.97 -6.73
C SER A 497 -2.25 -6.80 -6.66
N GLY A 498 -2.87 -6.31 -7.73
CA GLY A 498 -4.32 -6.10 -7.88
C GLY A 498 -4.70 -5.03 -8.92
N THR A 499 -5.94 -5.10 -9.42
CA THR A 499 -6.52 -4.05 -10.32
C THR A 499 -6.58 -2.67 -9.66
N SER A 500 -6.64 -2.61 -8.33
CA SER A 500 -6.50 -1.43 -7.49
C SER A 500 -5.26 -0.58 -7.80
N MET A 501 -4.14 -1.22 -8.13
CA MET A 501 -2.85 -0.56 -8.40
C MET A 501 -2.82 -0.02 -9.82
N ALA A 502 -3.33 -0.78 -10.78
CA ALA A 502 -3.48 -0.38 -12.17
C ALA A 502 -4.41 0.84 -12.32
N ALA A 503 -5.53 0.87 -11.58
CA ALA A 503 -6.43 2.02 -11.51
C ALA A 503 -5.74 3.29 -10.98
N ALA A 504 -4.85 3.15 -9.98
CA ALA A 504 -4.07 4.26 -9.46
C ALA A 504 -3.04 4.79 -10.48
N GLN A 505 -2.40 3.91 -11.27
CA GLN A 505 -1.53 4.34 -12.37
C GLN A 505 -2.31 5.18 -13.39
N VAL A 506 -3.45 4.67 -13.86
CA VAL A 506 -4.29 5.35 -14.86
C VAL A 506 -4.87 6.65 -14.31
N SER A 507 -5.19 6.75 -13.02
CA SER A 507 -5.61 8.01 -12.38
C SER A 507 -4.54 9.09 -12.47
N GLY A 508 -3.26 8.74 -12.32
CA GLY A 508 -2.16 9.66 -12.56
C GLY A 508 -1.98 10.00 -14.04
N VAL A 509 -2.08 9.02 -14.96
CA VAL A 509 -2.05 9.29 -16.41
C VAL A 509 -3.16 10.26 -16.83
N VAL A 510 -4.38 10.10 -16.31
CA VAL A 510 -5.49 11.04 -16.53
C VAL A 510 -5.15 12.43 -15.97
N ALA A 511 -4.44 12.54 -14.86
CA ALA A 511 -3.95 13.83 -14.38
C ALA A 511 -2.89 14.46 -15.31
N LEU A 512 -2.02 13.67 -15.93
CA LEU A 512 -1.09 14.17 -16.96
C LEU A 512 -1.86 14.72 -18.18
N MET A 513 -2.86 13.97 -18.66
CA MET A 513 -3.74 14.39 -19.76
C MET A 513 -4.50 15.68 -19.45
N LEU A 514 -4.97 15.85 -18.20
CA LEU A 514 -5.68 17.04 -17.74
C LEU A 514 -4.74 18.24 -17.54
N GLN A 515 -3.46 18.04 -17.21
CA GLN A 515 -2.48 19.14 -17.28
C GLN A 515 -2.24 19.55 -18.74
N ALA A 516 -2.11 18.58 -19.66
CA ALA A 516 -1.87 18.84 -21.08
C ALA A 516 -3.04 19.59 -21.76
N LYS A 517 -4.29 19.30 -21.36
CA LYS A 517 -5.50 19.97 -21.88
C LYS A 517 -6.58 20.10 -20.79
N PRO A 518 -6.53 21.15 -19.93
CA PRO A 518 -7.42 21.29 -18.76
C PRO A 518 -8.93 21.27 -19.04
N GLY A 519 -9.34 21.72 -20.24
CA GLY A 519 -10.73 21.76 -20.68
C GLY A 519 -11.33 20.41 -21.12
N LEU A 520 -10.58 19.30 -21.05
CA LEU A 520 -11.08 17.97 -21.44
C LEU A 520 -12.29 17.52 -20.62
N LYS A 521 -13.30 17.01 -21.33
CA LYS A 521 -14.47 16.32 -20.77
C LYS A 521 -14.15 14.83 -20.55
N PRO A 522 -14.82 14.12 -19.61
CA PRO A 522 -14.51 12.73 -19.30
C PRO A 522 -14.61 11.76 -20.49
N ALA A 523 -15.55 12.00 -21.41
CA ALA A 523 -15.66 11.23 -22.65
C ALA A 523 -14.46 11.44 -23.61
N GLU A 524 -13.91 12.66 -23.68
CA GLU A 524 -12.70 12.96 -24.47
C GLU A 524 -11.46 12.32 -23.82
N VAL A 525 -11.37 12.33 -22.48
CA VAL A 525 -10.32 11.64 -21.73
C VAL A 525 -10.37 10.14 -22.01
N ARG A 526 -11.53 9.49 -21.84
CA ARG A 526 -11.71 8.06 -22.13
C ARG A 526 -11.29 7.75 -23.57
N ALA A 527 -11.77 8.54 -24.54
CA ALA A 527 -11.52 8.29 -25.96
C ALA A 527 -10.06 8.60 -26.39
N ALA A 528 -9.37 9.53 -25.73
CA ALA A 528 -7.93 9.73 -25.96
C ALA A 528 -7.13 8.57 -25.38
N LEU A 529 -7.42 8.16 -24.14
CA LEU A 529 -6.76 7.06 -23.44
C LEU A 529 -6.89 5.72 -24.17
N THR A 530 -8.06 5.41 -24.74
CA THR A 530 -8.26 4.19 -25.54
C THR A 530 -7.63 4.26 -26.94
N ARG A 531 -7.64 5.41 -27.61
CA ARG A 531 -6.96 5.57 -28.92
C ARG A 531 -5.44 5.53 -28.83
N SER A 532 -4.86 5.87 -27.68
CA SER A 532 -3.41 5.82 -27.43
C SER A 532 -2.96 4.53 -26.75
N ALA A 533 -3.87 3.61 -26.43
CA ALA A 533 -3.50 2.34 -25.81
C ALA A 533 -2.76 1.44 -26.83
N ARG A 534 -1.73 0.75 -26.35
CA ARG A 534 -1.03 -0.29 -27.11
C ARG A 534 -1.84 -1.58 -27.00
N ASP A 535 -2.38 -2.01 -28.14
CA ASP A 535 -3.21 -3.20 -28.26
C ASP A 535 -2.57 -4.45 -27.61
N LEU A 536 -3.38 -5.30 -26.96
CA LEU A 536 -2.94 -6.51 -26.26
C LEU A 536 -3.99 -7.63 -26.43
N GLY A 537 -3.53 -8.85 -26.73
CA GLY A 537 -4.41 -9.99 -26.94
C GLY A 537 -4.90 -10.07 -28.40
N PRO A 538 -6.19 -10.40 -28.64
CA PRO A 538 -6.79 -10.32 -29.97
C PRO A 538 -6.79 -8.86 -30.49
N PRO A 539 -6.66 -8.61 -31.81
CA PRO A 539 -6.62 -7.23 -32.32
C PRO A 539 -7.91 -6.44 -32.07
N GLY A 540 -7.77 -5.27 -31.44
CA GLY A 540 -8.85 -4.35 -31.13
C GLY A 540 -9.63 -4.68 -29.84
N PRO A 541 -10.57 -3.80 -29.41
CA PRO A 541 -11.07 -3.81 -28.04
C PRO A 541 -11.76 -5.10 -27.60
N ASP A 542 -11.32 -5.64 -26.47
CA ASP A 542 -11.62 -7.01 -26.05
C ASP A 542 -12.19 -7.10 -24.61
N ARG A 543 -12.31 -8.32 -24.06
CA ARG A 543 -12.87 -8.59 -22.72
C ARG A 543 -11.83 -8.85 -21.63
N GLU A 544 -10.55 -8.91 -22.00
CA GLU A 544 -9.42 -9.23 -21.14
C GLU A 544 -8.58 -7.98 -20.83
N PHE A 545 -8.26 -7.14 -21.83
CA PHE A 545 -7.43 -5.94 -21.74
C PHE A 545 -8.19 -4.63 -22.00
N GLY A 546 -9.41 -4.69 -22.53
CA GLY A 546 -10.18 -3.49 -22.93
C GLY A 546 -9.65 -2.96 -24.25
N ALA A 547 -9.27 -1.68 -24.35
CA ALA A 547 -8.57 -1.15 -25.53
C ALA A 547 -7.06 -1.45 -25.56
N GLY A 548 -6.56 -2.31 -24.67
CA GLY A 548 -5.13 -2.61 -24.52
C GLY A 548 -4.44 -1.80 -23.43
N PHE A 549 -3.11 -1.79 -23.46
CA PHE A 549 -2.23 -1.24 -22.42
C PHE A 549 -2.11 0.29 -22.51
N ALA A 550 -2.36 0.99 -21.41
CA ALA A 550 -2.28 2.45 -21.35
C ALA A 550 -0.83 2.98 -21.56
N ASP A 551 -0.67 3.95 -22.47
CA ASP A 551 0.59 4.68 -22.72
C ASP A 551 0.41 6.15 -22.29
N ALA A 552 1.17 6.61 -21.29
CA ALA A 552 1.00 7.95 -20.74
C ALA A 552 1.44 9.05 -21.71
N GLU A 553 2.57 8.85 -22.36
CA GLU A 553 3.13 9.76 -23.36
C GLU A 553 2.33 9.68 -24.68
N GLY A 554 1.85 8.49 -25.05
CA GLY A 554 0.89 8.30 -26.13
C GLY A 554 -0.39 9.11 -25.90
N ALA A 555 -0.97 9.05 -24.69
CA ALA A 555 -2.18 9.77 -24.33
C ALA A 555 -1.97 11.30 -24.34
N VAL A 556 -0.85 11.79 -23.80
CA VAL A 556 -0.50 13.22 -23.79
C VAL A 556 -0.24 13.75 -25.22
N ARG A 557 0.46 12.98 -26.07
CA ARG A 557 0.69 13.37 -27.47
C ARG A 557 -0.57 13.32 -28.33
N ALA A 558 -1.48 12.37 -28.08
CA ALA A 558 -2.78 12.30 -28.76
C ALA A 558 -3.71 13.49 -28.46
N LEU A 559 -3.35 14.34 -27.49
CA LEU A 559 -4.08 15.55 -27.10
C LEU A 559 -3.42 16.86 -27.58
N THR A 560 -2.13 16.82 -27.89
CA THR A 560 -1.29 17.98 -28.24
C THR A 560 -0.83 17.99 -29.70
N ALA A 561 -0.91 16.86 -30.41
CA ALA A 561 -0.78 16.83 -31.85
C ALA A 561 -1.85 17.73 -32.52
N PRO A 562 -1.50 18.51 -33.56
CA PRO A 562 -2.49 19.19 -34.38
C PRO A 562 -3.50 18.18 -34.91
N VAL A 563 -4.80 18.50 -34.82
CA VAL A 563 -5.82 17.71 -35.50
C VAL A 563 -5.59 17.88 -36.99
N ALA A 564 -4.98 16.89 -37.62
CA ALA A 564 -5.03 16.76 -39.07
C ALA A 564 -6.50 16.64 -39.45
N GLU A 565 -7.04 17.65 -40.13
CA GLU A 565 -8.38 17.57 -40.69
C GLU A 565 -8.40 16.44 -41.73
N THR A 566 -8.87 15.26 -41.33
CA THR A 566 -9.49 14.33 -42.25
C THR A 566 -10.78 14.97 -42.75
N GLN A 567 -10.61 15.88 -43.71
CA GLN A 567 -11.71 16.40 -44.51
C GLN A 567 -12.33 15.21 -45.24
N GLN A 568 -13.38 14.66 -44.63
CA GLN A 568 -14.32 13.81 -45.32
C GLN A 568 -15.00 14.69 -46.35
N THR A 569 -14.42 14.72 -47.55
CA THR A 569 -15.03 15.29 -48.74
C THR A 569 -16.27 14.47 -49.04
N LEU A 570 -17.39 14.88 -48.43
CA LEU A 570 -18.72 14.41 -48.79
C LEU A 570 -18.85 14.55 -50.31
N PRO A 571 -19.11 13.46 -51.06
CA PRO A 571 -19.35 13.58 -52.49
C PRO A 571 -20.57 14.48 -52.69
N ALA A 572 -20.42 15.50 -53.53
CA ALA A 572 -21.48 16.48 -53.75
C ALA A 572 -22.78 15.79 -54.22
N PRO A 573 -23.97 16.28 -53.81
CA PRO A 573 -25.24 15.67 -54.19
C PRO A 573 -25.51 15.84 -55.70
N GLY A 574 -25.05 14.89 -56.49
CA GLY A 574 -25.26 14.84 -57.93
C GLY A 574 -26.75 14.63 -58.25
N MET A 575 -27.39 15.66 -58.79
CA MET A 575 -28.77 15.58 -59.25
C MET A 575 -28.89 14.67 -60.48
N SER A 576 -29.56 13.53 -60.33
CA SER A 576 -30.39 12.96 -61.39
C SER A 576 -31.47 12.06 -60.79
N ALA A 577 -32.74 12.40 -61.04
CA ALA A 577 -33.87 11.61 -60.60
C ALA A 577 -34.47 10.86 -61.80
N THR A 578 -34.53 9.53 -61.70
CA THR A 578 -35.27 8.68 -62.64
C THR A 578 -36.33 7.91 -61.85
N PRO A 579 -37.62 8.27 -61.96
CA PRO A 579 -38.67 7.62 -61.17
C PRO A 579 -39.02 6.24 -61.74
N VAL A 580 -38.85 5.19 -60.96
CA VAL A 580 -39.42 3.87 -61.25
C VAL A 580 -40.85 3.85 -60.74
N SER A 581 -41.82 3.72 -61.66
CA SER A 581 -43.24 3.66 -61.31
C SER A 581 -43.59 2.32 -60.64
N ALA A 582 -44.30 2.37 -59.51
CA ALA A 582 -44.83 1.20 -58.84
C ALA A 582 -46.28 0.93 -59.29
N ALA A 583 -46.51 -0.22 -59.91
CA ALA A 583 -47.86 -0.67 -60.26
C ALA A 583 -48.59 -1.26 -59.03
N ALA A 584 -49.86 -0.88 -58.87
CA ALA A 584 -50.75 -1.37 -57.81
C ALA A 584 -51.46 -2.69 -58.22
N PRO A 585 -52.10 -3.42 -57.29
CA PRO A 585 -52.40 -4.84 -57.48
C PRO A 585 -53.74 -5.14 -58.18
N ALA A 586 -53.95 -6.42 -58.52
CA ALA A 586 -55.25 -6.99 -58.87
C ALA A 586 -55.55 -8.23 -58.02
N GLN A 587 -56.75 -8.25 -57.45
CA GLN A 587 -57.52 -9.39 -56.94
C GLN A 587 -58.94 -9.20 -57.53
N PRO A 588 -59.74 -10.26 -57.76
CA PRO A 588 -60.19 -11.17 -56.71
C PRO A 588 -59.30 -12.39 -56.45
#